data_AF-A0A174XAA0-F1
#
_entry.id   AF-A0A174XAA0-F1
#
_cell.length_a   1.000
_cell.length_b   1.000
_cell.length_c   1.000
_cell.angle_alpha   90.00
_cell.angle_beta   90.00
_cell.angle_gamma   90.00
#
_symmetry.space_group_name_H-M   'P 1'
#
loop_
_entity.id
_entity.type
_entity.pdbx_description
1 polymer ?
#
loop_
_entity_poly.entity_id
_entity_poly.type
_entity_poly.pdbx_seq_one_letter_code
_entity_poly.pdbx_strand_id
1 'polypeptide(L)'
;MSVIYKVITRPTDPRVPNSPKRFYPQLITLGQSVSLKYLAEKMRDRSSLSVGDIKSVIQNFVDKMKEQLLEGKSVNIEGLGVFMLAARSKGADLAKDITAKSVESVRIFFQANKELRITKSATREDEKLDLISLDEYLKKNSVVVSPEDPENPGEGGGEGGGGVTPDPSV
;
A
#
# COMPACT_ATOMS: atom_id res chain seq x y z
N MET A 1 -3.95 -18.22 7.01
CA MET A 1 -4.75 -16.96 7.00
C MET A 1 -5.12 -16.65 5.57
N SER A 2 -6.29 -16.11 5.31
CA SER A 2 -6.71 -15.81 3.94
C SER A 2 -6.52 -14.33 3.63
N VAL A 3 -5.99 -14.03 2.44
CA VAL A 3 -5.95 -12.68 1.90
C VAL A 3 -7.19 -12.47 1.04
N ILE A 4 -7.87 -11.36 1.28
CA ILE A 4 -9.17 -11.11 0.68
C ILE A 4 -8.98 -10.22 -0.53
N TYR A 5 -9.76 -10.49 -1.59
CA TYR A 5 -9.77 -9.66 -2.77
C TYR A 5 -11.19 -9.26 -3.15
N LYS A 6 -11.33 -8.08 -3.76
CA LYS A 6 -12.53 -7.69 -4.50
C LYS A 6 -12.24 -7.66 -5.99
N VAL A 7 -13.28 -7.86 -6.80
CA VAL A 7 -13.18 -7.69 -8.24
C VAL A 7 -13.35 -6.21 -8.58
N ILE A 8 -12.47 -5.67 -9.41
CA ILE A 8 -12.57 -4.30 -9.92
C ILE A 8 -12.39 -4.29 -11.43
N THR A 9 -12.96 -3.28 -12.10
CA THR A 9 -12.74 -3.05 -13.52
C THR A 9 -11.63 -2.03 -13.74
N ARG A 10 -10.66 -2.33 -14.62
CA ARG A 10 -9.64 -1.37 -15.07
C ARG A 10 -9.47 -1.38 -16.59
N PRO A 11 -9.07 -0.26 -17.21
CA PRO A 11 -8.65 -0.25 -18.61
C PRO A 11 -7.46 -1.18 -18.82
N THR A 12 -7.42 -1.89 -19.96
CA THR A 12 -6.33 -2.84 -20.27
C THR A 12 -5.01 -2.12 -20.49
N ASP A 13 -5.04 -0.96 -21.18
CA ASP A 13 -3.90 -0.06 -21.31
C ASP A 13 -4.24 1.29 -20.67
N PRO A 14 -3.62 1.65 -19.54
CA PRO A 14 -3.84 2.93 -18.87
C PRO A 14 -3.40 4.15 -19.69
N ARG A 15 -2.55 3.97 -20.71
CA ARG A 15 -2.02 5.07 -21.53
C ARG A 15 -2.95 5.47 -22.67
N VAL A 16 -3.86 4.58 -23.07
CA VAL A 16 -4.76 4.79 -24.20
C VAL A 16 -6.15 5.16 -23.67
N PRO A 17 -6.66 6.38 -23.96
CA PRO A 17 -8.04 6.74 -23.66
C PRO A 17 -9.00 5.74 -24.31
N ASN A 18 -10.04 5.30 -23.59
CA ASN A 18 -11.04 4.32 -24.03
C ASN A 18 -10.54 2.89 -24.30
N SER A 19 -9.42 2.46 -23.72
CA SER A 19 -9.02 1.06 -23.84
C SER A 19 -10.06 0.10 -23.21
N PRO A 20 -10.26 -1.11 -23.78
CA PRO A 20 -11.24 -2.07 -23.26
C PRO A 20 -11.03 -2.34 -21.77
N LYS A 21 -12.11 -2.31 -20.99
CA LYS A 21 -12.06 -2.61 -19.55
C LYS A 21 -12.04 -4.12 -19.32
N ARG A 22 -11.25 -4.56 -18.34
CA ARG A 22 -11.18 -5.95 -17.87
C ARG A 22 -11.33 -6.02 -16.35
N PHE A 23 -11.75 -7.19 -15.85
CA PHE A 23 -11.88 -7.46 -14.43
C PHE A 23 -10.56 -7.94 -13.83
N TYR A 24 -10.20 -7.42 -12.67
CA TYR A 24 -8.97 -7.76 -11.95
C TYR A 24 -9.25 -7.98 -10.45
N PRO A 25 -8.59 -8.95 -9.81
CA PRO A 25 -8.62 -9.08 -8.36
C PRO A 25 -7.75 -7.98 -7.73
N GLN A 26 -8.34 -7.19 -6.83
CA GLN A 26 -7.63 -6.24 -5.99
C GLN A 26 -7.62 -6.75 -4.55
N LEU A 27 -6.43 -6.98 -4.01
CA LEU A 27 -6.27 -7.35 -2.60
C LEU A 27 -6.75 -6.22 -1.69
N ILE A 28 -7.46 -6.59 -0.62
CA ILE A 28 -7.95 -5.68 0.41
C ILE A 28 -7.20 -5.96 1.69
N THR A 29 -6.65 -4.91 2.29
CA THR A 29 -6.14 -4.97 3.66
C THR A 29 -7.32 -4.80 4.61
N LEU A 30 -7.65 -5.86 5.35
CA LEU A 30 -8.64 -5.78 6.42
C LEU A 30 -7.98 -5.44 7.75
N GLY A 31 -8.67 -4.63 8.54
CA GLY A 31 -8.24 -4.24 9.88
C GLY A 31 -7.55 -2.88 9.95
N GLN A 32 -7.26 -2.47 11.19
CA GLN A 32 -6.56 -1.22 11.46
C GLN A 32 -5.06 -1.38 11.20
N SER A 33 -4.41 -0.28 10.81
CA SER A 33 -2.96 -0.23 10.68
C SER A 33 -2.30 -0.59 12.02
N VAL A 34 -1.33 -1.50 11.98
CA VAL A 34 -0.59 -1.91 13.17
C VAL A 34 0.41 -0.82 13.55
N SER A 35 0.37 -0.38 14.81
CA SER A 35 1.31 0.62 15.34
C SER A 35 2.61 -0.01 15.85
N LEU A 36 3.70 0.78 15.90
CA LEU A 36 4.96 0.37 16.51
C LEU A 36 4.79 -0.05 17.97
N LYS A 37 3.88 0.58 18.72
CA LYS A 37 3.58 0.20 20.11
C LYS A 37 3.06 -1.24 20.18
N TYR A 38 2.06 -1.56 19.37
CA TYR A 38 1.48 -2.90 19.34
C TYR A 38 2.50 -3.95 18.91
N LEU A 39 3.31 -3.65 17.88
CA LEU A 39 4.34 -4.58 17.43
C LEU A 39 5.41 -4.80 18.51
N ALA A 40 5.86 -3.75 19.19
CA ALA A 40 6.81 -3.84 20.28
C ALA A 40 6.27 -4.66 21.46
N GLU A 41 4.98 -4.56 21.78
CA GLU A 41 4.32 -5.41 22.78
C GLU A 41 4.39 -6.89 22.37
N LYS A 42 4.16 -7.23 21.09
CA LYS A 42 4.28 -8.60 20.59
C LYS A 42 5.73 -9.12 20.55
N MET A 43 6.69 -8.25 20.27
CA MET A 43 8.12 -8.60 20.25
C MET A 43 8.67 -8.84 21.67
N ARG A 44 8.17 -8.11 22.67
CA ARG A 44 8.52 -8.33 24.08
C ARG A 44 8.24 -9.76 24.51
N ASP A 45 7.15 -10.37 24.07
CA ASP A 45 6.78 -11.75 24.45
C ASP A 45 7.80 -12.80 23.94
N ARG A 46 8.71 -12.40 23.04
CA ARG A 46 9.75 -13.24 22.43
C ARG A 46 11.17 -12.82 22.81
N SER A 47 11.35 -11.82 23.68
CA SER A 47 12.66 -11.28 24.05
C SER A 47 12.70 -10.78 25.50
N SER A 48 13.89 -10.53 26.03
CA SER A 48 14.07 -9.89 27.34
C SER A 48 14.00 -8.36 27.29
N LEU A 49 13.78 -7.78 26.10
CA LEU A 49 13.76 -6.33 25.90
C LEU A 49 12.45 -5.73 26.41
N SER A 50 12.52 -4.56 27.05
CA SER A 50 11.32 -3.81 27.36
C SER A 50 10.71 -3.22 26.08
N VAL A 51 9.42 -2.85 26.14
CA VAL A 51 8.75 -2.12 25.03
C VAL A 51 9.49 -0.80 24.72
N GLY A 52 10.10 -0.18 25.73
CA GLY A 52 10.91 1.03 25.56
C GLY A 52 12.17 0.76 24.75
N ASP A 53 12.89 -0.30 25.08
CA ASP A 53 14.13 -0.68 24.39
C ASP A 53 13.88 -1.02 22.93
N ILE A 54 12.82 -1.80 22.64
CA ILE A 54 12.47 -2.17 21.27
C ILE A 54 12.15 -0.93 20.42
N LYS A 55 11.40 0.03 20.99
CA LYS A 55 11.10 1.29 20.29
C LYS A 55 12.37 2.09 20.03
N SER A 56 13.25 2.20 21.02
CA SER A 56 14.53 2.90 20.90
C SER A 56 15.40 2.29 19.79
N VAL A 57 15.53 0.96 19.76
CA VAL A 57 16.29 0.25 18.71
C VAL A 57 15.71 0.52 17.33
N ILE A 58 14.40 0.43 17.14
CA ILE A 58 13.76 0.65 15.84
C ILE A 58 13.91 2.12 15.39
N GLN A 59 13.79 3.08 16.31
CA GLN A 59 14.01 4.50 16.00
C GLN A 59 15.46 4.77 15.57
N ASN A 60 16.43 4.31 16.36
CA ASN A 60 17.86 4.44 16.05
C ASN A 60 18.21 3.75 14.72
N PHE A 61 17.60 2.58 14.45
CA PHE A 61 17.76 1.89 13.18
C PHE A 61 17.28 2.74 12.00
N VAL A 62 16.09 3.34 12.09
CA VAL A 62 15.54 4.19 11.02
C VAL A 62 16.44 5.40 10.77
N ASP A 63 16.96 6.03 11.83
CA ASP A 63 17.83 7.19 11.69
C ASP A 63 19.18 6.82 11.05
N LYS A 64 19.81 5.74 11.51
CA LYS A 64 21.08 5.30 10.93
C LYS A 64 20.92 4.78 9.50
N MET A 65 19.79 4.15 9.19
CA MET A 65 19.45 3.74 7.82
C MET A 65 19.33 4.95 6.89
N LYS A 66 18.66 6.03 7.32
CA LYS A 66 18.57 7.27 6.53
C LYS A 66 19.95 7.86 6.26
N GLU A 67 20.82 7.90 7.27
CA GLU A 67 22.19 8.39 7.12
C GLU A 67 22.95 7.62 6.04
N GLN A 68 22.93 6.28 6.10
CA GLN A 68 23.62 5.46 5.09
C GLN A 68 23.02 5.60 3.68
N LEU A 69 21.70 5.77 3.57
CA LEU A 69 21.06 6.03 2.27
C LEU A 69 21.49 7.38 1.69
N LEU A 70 21.60 8.44 2.52
CA LEU A 70 22.06 9.76 2.09
C LEU A 70 23.54 9.79 1.69
N GLU A 71 24.35 8.89 2.25
CA GLU A 71 25.72 8.63 1.80
C GLU A 71 25.79 7.87 0.45
N GLY A 72 24.64 7.53 -0.15
CA GLY A 72 24.57 6.82 -1.44
C GLY A 72 24.75 5.30 -1.32
N LYS A 73 24.71 4.75 -0.10
CA LYS A 73 24.81 3.30 0.13
C LYS A 73 23.44 2.64 0.06
N SER A 74 23.41 1.36 -0.32
CA SER A 74 22.25 0.49 -0.08
C SER A 74 22.34 -0.15 1.29
N VAL A 75 21.22 -0.28 2.00
CA VAL A 75 21.14 -0.97 3.29
C VAL A 75 20.45 -2.31 3.09
N ASN A 76 21.19 -3.41 3.25
CA ASN A 76 20.65 -4.77 3.17
C ASN A 76 20.45 -5.33 4.58
N ILE A 77 19.23 -5.75 4.88
CA ILE A 77 18.86 -6.42 6.12
C ILE A 77 18.47 -7.85 5.78
N GLU A 78 19.24 -8.82 6.29
CA GLU A 78 18.95 -10.25 6.14
C GLU A 78 17.54 -10.59 6.63
N GLY A 79 16.83 -11.47 5.93
CA GLY A 79 15.42 -11.77 6.23
C GLY A 79 14.40 -10.70 5.85
N LEU A 80 14.81 -9.46 5.58
CA LEU A 80 13.90 -8.36 5.27
C LEU A 80 14.03 -7.92 3.81
N GLY A 81 15.16 -7.34 3.45
CA GLY A 81 15.36 -6.82 2.10
C GLY A 81 16.39 -5.72 2.00
N VAL A 82 16.44 -5.12 0.80
CA VAL A 82 17.39 -4.07 0.45
C VAL A 82 16.66 -2.75 0.30
N PHE A 83 17.15 -1.74 1.01
CA PHE A 83 16.74 -0.35 0.87
C PHE A 83 17.78 0.42 0.05
N MET A 84 17.32 1.21 -0.92
CA MET A 84 18.18 2.04 -1.77
C MET A 84 17.43 3.31 -2.20
N LEU A 85 18.16 4.37 -2.56
CA LEU A 85 17.55 5.56 -3.15
C LEU A 85 17.22 5.31 -4.62
N ALA A 86 16.03 5.74 -5.05
CA ALA A 86 15.60 5.74 -6.44
C ALA A 86 15.09 7.13 -6.83
N ALA A 87 15.48 7.60 -8.01
CA ALA A 87 15.02 8.87 -8.57
C ALA A 87 13.89 8.64 -9.57
N ARG A 88 12.89 9.51 -9.54
CA ARG A 88 12.00 9.77 -10.67
C ARG A 88 12.58 10.97 -11.42
N SER A 89 12.76 10.85 -12.72
CA SER A 89 13.38 11.89 -13.54
C SER A 89 12.63 12.10 -14.84
N LYS A 90 12.80 13.30 -15.40
CA LYS A 90 12.35 13.63 -16.75
C LYS A 90 13.47 13.30 -17.74
N GLY A 91 13.12 12.56 -18.80
CA GLY A 91 14.03 12.27 -19.91
C GLY A 91 14.32 13.53 -20.75
N ALA A 92 15.48 13.54 -21.40
CA ALA A 92 15.89 14.55 -22.37
C ALA A 92 16.49 13.86 -23.60
N ASP A 93 16.47 14.53 -24.75
CA ASP A 93 16.94 13.97 -26.02
C ASP A 93 18.47 13.81 -26.05
N LEU A 94 19.20 14.69 -25.35
CA LEU A 94 20.65 14.68 -25.27
C LEU A 94 21.10 14.51 -23.82
N ALA A 95 22.16 13.70 -23.61
CA ALA A 95 22.72 13.45 -22.29
C ALA A 95 23.23 14.74 -21.61
N LYS A 96 23.70 15.71 -22.39
CA LYS A 96 24.18 17.00 -21.87
C LYS A 96 23.09 17.88 -21.25
N ASP A 97 21.82 17.61 -21.58
CA ASP A 97 20.67 18.37 -21.09
C ASP A 97 20.14 17.77 -19.76
N ILE A 98 20.66 16.62 -19.34
CA ILE A 98 20.38 16.03 -18.03
C ILE A 98 21.19 16.77 -16.96
N THR A 99 20.48 17.29 -15.96
CA THR A 99 21.07 17.97 -14.80
C THR A 99 20.42 17.48 -13.51
N ALA A 100 20.92 17.93 -12.35
CA ALA A 100 20.26 17.63 -11.07
C ALA A 100 18.78 18.09 -11.04
N LYS A 101 18.41 19.12 -11.81
CA LYS A 101 17.03 19.60 -11.93
C LYS A 101 16.13 18.64 -12.73
N SER A 102 16.70 17.73 -13.50
CA SER A 102 15.97 16.69 -14.22
C SER A 102 15.42 15.61 -13.29
N VAL A 103 15.91 15.55 -12.03
CA VAL A 103 15.36 14.68 -10.99
C VAL A 103 14.13 15.34 -10.39
N GLU A 104 12.96 14.77 -10.63
CA GLU A 104 11.67 15.26 -10.13
C GLU A 104 11.48 14.93 -8.64
N SER A 105 11.91 13.75 -8.21
CA SER A 105 11.81 13.32 -6.81
C SER A 105 12.75 12.15 -6.51
N VAL A 106 13.16 12.06 -5.25
CA VAL A 106 13.91 10.92 -4.71
C VAL A 106 13.01 10.18 -3.72
N ARG A 107 12.97 8.84 -3.84
CA ARG A 107 12.24 7.96 -2.93
C ARG A 107 13.15 6.86 -2.41
N ILE A 108 12.82 6.32 -1.25
CA ILE A 108 13.41 5.06 -0.79
C ILE A 108 12.68 3.94 -1.54
N PHE A 109 13.44 3.12 -2.24
CA PHE A 109 12.98 1.90 -2.87
C PHE A 109 13.34 0.71 -1.97
N PHE A 110 12.37 -0.17 -1.75
CA PHE A 110 12.54 -1.39 -0.98
C PHE A 110 12.34 -2.60 -1.88
N GLN A 111 13.31 -3.51 -1.83
CA GLN A 111 13.25 -4.80 -2.50
C GLN A 111 13.27 -5.92 -1.45
N ALA A 112 12.17 -6.66 -1.35
CA ALA A 112 12.04 -7.79 -0.43
C ALA A 112 12.96 -8.96 -0.81
N ASN A 113 13.66 -9.50 0.20
CA ASN A 113 14.42 -10.75 0.10
C ASN A 113 13.49 -11.95 -0.10
N LYS A 114 14.03 -13.07 -0.59
CA LYS A 114 13.24 -14.28 -0.90
C LYS A 114 12.45 -14.78 0.32
N GLU A 115 13.03 -14.72 1.50
CA GLU A 115 12.43 -15.14 2.77
C GLU A 115 11.20 -14.32 3.16
N LEU A 116 11.14 -13.04 2.77
CA LEU A 116 9.98 -12.17 3.03
C LEU A 116 8.92 -12.25 1.92
N ARG A 117 9.22 -12.88 0.78
CA ARG A 117 8.27 -12.95 -0.34
C ARG A 117 7.16 -13.92 -0.04
N ILE A 118 5.94 -13.40 0.01
CA ILE A 118 4.73 -14.20 0.09
C ILE A 118 4.44 -14.79 -1.29
N THR A 119 4.58 -16.11 -1.43
CA THR A 119 4.27 -16.86 -2.66
C THR A 119 2.98 -17.66 -2.55
N LYS A 120 2.18 -17.65 -3.62
CA LYS A 120 0.91 -18.43 -3.68
C LYS A 120 1.14 -19.95 -3.61
N SER A 121 2.32 -20.41 -4.01
CA SER A 121 2.67 -21.82 -4.13
C SER A 121 3.65 -22.27 -3.04
N ALA A 122 3.63 -21.64 -1.85
CA ALA A 122 4.46 -22.10 -0.74
C ALA A 122 4.12 -23.55 -0.39
N THR A 123 5.15 -24.37 -0.15
CA THR A 123 5.01 -25.80 0.16
C THR A 123 4.72 -26.06 1.63
N ARG A 124 5.02 -25.10 2.53
CA ARG A 124 4.69 -25.17 3.96
C ARG A 124 3.29 -24.58 4.19
N GLU A 125 2.43 -25.28 4.93
CA GLU A 125 1.04 -24.85 5.13
C GLU A 125 0.92 -23.51 5.87
N ASP A 126 1.84 -23.20 6.78
CA ASP A 126 1.89 -21.96 7.54
C ASP A 126 2.27 -20.73 6.68
N GLU A 127 2.86 -20.95 5.52
CA GLU A 127 3.22 -19.91 4.54
C GLU A 127 2.27 -19.86 3.33
N LYS A 128 1.34 -20.82 3.22
CA LYS A 128 0.42 -20.91 2.08
C LYS A 128 -0.58 -19.77 2.11
N LEU A 129 -0.64 -19.04 1.00
CA LEU A 129 -1.54 -17.91 0.83
C LEU A 129 -2.86 -18.35 0.20
N ASP A 130 -3.92 -18.42 1.02
CA ASP A 130 -5.27 -18.65 0.51
C ASP A 130 -5.92 -17.32 0.11
N LEU A 131 -6.57 -17.28 -1.06
CA LEU A 131 -7.29 -16.11 -1.56
C LEU A 131 -8.80 -16.36 -1.50
N ILE A 132 -9.53 -15.45 -0.86
CA ILE A 132 -10.99 -15.52 -0.72
C ILE A 132 -11.62 -14.24 -1.27
N SER A 133 -12.76 -14.36 -1.95
CA SER A 133 -13.49 -13.17 -2.43
C SER A 133 -14.12 -12.40 -1.26
N LEU A 134 -14.29 -11.08 -1.41
CA LEU A 134 -14.94 -10.27 -0.38
C LEU A 134 -16.34 -10.79 -0.02
N ASP A 135 -17.12 -11.20 -1.02
CA ASP A 135 -18.48 -11.70 -0.82
C ASP A 135 -18.51 -12.99 0.00
N GLU A 136 -17.59 -13.91 -0.28
CA GLU A 136 -17.44 -15.15 0.46
C GLU A 136 -16.98 -14.90 1.90
N TYR A 137 -16.05 -13.96 2.08
CA TYR A 137 -15.62 -13.53 3.41
C TYR A 137 -16.77 -12.95 4.25
N LEU A 138 -17.60 -12.07 3.65
CA LEU A 138 -18.73 -11.45 4.33
C LEU A 138 -19.83 -12.47 4.66
N LYS A 139 -20.14 -13.40 3.73
CA LYS A 139 -21.08 -14.50 3.96
C LYS A 139 -20.65 -15.39 5.11
N LYS A 140 -19.35 -15.73 5.19
CA LYS A 140 -18.80 -16.56 6.26
C LYS A 140 -18.85 -15.85 7.63
N ASN A 141 -18.73 -14.53 7.65
CA ASN A 141 -18.73 -13.72 8.86
C ASN A 141 -20.11 -13.17 9.27
N SER A 142 -21.21 -13.60 8.62
CA SER A 142 -22.58 -13.17 8.92
C SER A 142 -22.80 -11.66 8.88
N VAL A 143 -22.10 -10.94 8.00
CA VAL A 143 -22.41 -9.54 7.67
C VAL A 143 -23.27 -9.57 6.41
N VAL A 144 -24.58 -9.41 6.59
CA VAL A 144 -25.52 -9.24 5.48
C VAL A 144 -25.26 -7.86 4.87
N VAL A 145 -24.43 -7.78 3.84
CA VAL A 145 -24.46 -6.63 2.92
C VAL A 145 -25.54 -6.95 1.91
N SER A 146 -26.70 -6.32 2.07
CA SER A 146 -27.73 -6.29 1.02
C SER A 146 -27.11 -5.70 -0.24
N PRO A 147 -27.16 -6.39 -1.39
CA PRO A 147 -26.77 -5.77 -2.65
C PRO A 147 -27.76 -4.65 -2.95
N GLU A 148 -27.30 -3.40 -3.01
CA GLU A 148 -28.04 -2.38 -3.74
C GLU A 148 -27.85 -2.68 -5.23
N ASP A 149 -28.94 -3.11 -5.87
CA ASP A 149 -29.01 -3.30 -7.32
C ASP A 149 -28.71 -1.98 -8.04
N PRO A 150 -27.73 -1.95 -8.97
CA PRO A 150 -27.47 -0.78 -9.77
C PRO A 150 -28.24 -0.92 -11.08
N GLU A 151 -29.49 -0.44 -11.16
CA GLU A 151 -30.06 -0.03 -12.44
C GLU A 151 -31.36 0.81 -12.34
N ASN A 152 -31.20 2.05 -12.81
CA ASN A 152 -32.12 2.93 -13.55
C ASN A 152 -32.80 4.14 -12.87
N PRO A 153 -32.86 5.30 -13.58
CA PRO A 153 -33.14 6.62 -13.04
C PRO A 153 -34.64 6.92 -13.06
N GLY A 154 -35.14 7.52 -11.98
CA GLY A 154 -36.50 8.03 -11.90
C GLY A 154 -36.49 9.52 -11.61
N GLU A 155 -36.94 10.31 -12.59
CA GLU A 155 -37.31 11.72 -12.47
C GLU A 155 -38.39 11.96 -11.38
N GLY A 156 -38.34 13.16 -10.80
CA GLY A 156 -39.38 13.76 -9.96
C GLY A 156 -38.78 14.16 -8.60
N GLY A 157 -38.54 15.41 -8.24
CA GLY A 157 -39.16 16.67 -8.65
C GLY A 157 -39.56 17.39 -7.35
N GLY A 158 -39.10 18.63 -7.14
CA GLY A 158 -39.73 19.56 -6.17
C GLY A 158 -38.88 20.04 -4.99
N GLU A 159 -38.29 21.22 -5.21
CA GLU A 159 -38.19 22.39 -4.32
C GLU A 159 -37.53 22.33 -2.92
N GLY A 160 -36.53 23.21 -2.78
CA GLY A 160 -36.63 24.31 -1.81
C GLY A 160 -35.64 24.29 -0.64
N GLY A 161 -34.67 25.21 -0.66
CA GLY A 161 -33.93 25.58 0.56
C GLY A 161 -32.55 26.15 0.31
N GLY A 162 -32.47 27.46 0.06
CA GLY A 162 -31.23 28.18 -0.15
C GLY A 162 -30.31 28.24 1.07
N GLY A 163 -29.01 28.31 0.79
CA GLY A 163 -27.96 28.56 1.77
C GLY A 163 -26.69 28.98 1.04
N VAL A 164 -26.54 30.28 0.82
CA VAL A 164 -25.38 30.91 0.19
C VAL A 164 -24.21 30.81 1.18
N THR A 165 -23.11 30.15 0.81
CA THR A 165 -21.83 30.29 1.52
C THR A 165 -20.89 31.19 0.71
N PRO A 166 -20.44 32.33 1.27
CA PRO A 166 -19.56 33.25 0.57
C PRO A 166 -18.11 32.72 0.50
N ASP A 167 -17.46 33.10 -0.59
CA ASP A 167 -16.06 32.87 -0.96
C ASP A 167 -15.07 33.46 0.08
N PRO A 168 -14.06 32.70 0.56
CA PRO A 168 -12.97 33.28 1.34
C PRO A 168 -11.79 33.62 0.42
N SER A 169 -11.75 34.86 -0.04
CA SER A 169 -10.52 35.52 -0.49
C SER A 169 -10.09 36.55 0.57
N VAL A 170 -9.03 36.23 1.33
CA VAL A 170 -7.90 37.13 1.70
C VAL A 170 -6.69 36.24 1.99
#